data_AF-A0A7P0T8K1-F1
#
_entry.id   AF-A0A7P0T8K1-F1
#
_cell.length_a   1.000
_cell.length_b   1.000
_cell.length_c   1.000
_cell.angle_alpha   90.00
_cell.angle_beta   90.00
_cell.angle_gamma   90.00
#
_symmetry.space_group_name_H-M   'P 1'
#
loop_
_entity.id
_entity.type
_entity.pdbx_description
1 polymer ?
#
loop_
_entity_poly.entity_id
_entity_poly.type
_entity_poly.pdbx_seq_one_letter_code
_entity_poly.pdbx_strand_id
1 'polypeptide(L)'
;MMEEEELEFVEELEAVLQLTPEVQLAIEQVFPSQDPLDRADFNAVEYINTLFPTEQSLANIDEVVNKIRLKIRRLDDNIRTVVRGQTNVGQDGRQAGDSRFIKKFYKLAGHSGHSGSRL
;
A
#
# COMPACT_ATOMS: atom_id res chain seq x y z
N MET A 1 -7.27 -6.93 33.58
CA MET A 1 -8.49 -7.13 32.76
C MET A 1 -8.52 -6.20 31.55
N MET A 2 -8.68 -4.87 31.65
CA MET A 2 -8.63 -4.00 30.44
C MET A 2 -7.22 -3.79 29.86
N GLU A 3 -6.20 -3.64 30.71
CA GLU A 3 -4.80 -3.49 30.26
C GLU A 3 -4.21 -4.79 29.68
N GLU A 4 -4.68 -5.95 30.14
CA GLU A 4 -4.22 -7.26 29.64
C GLU A 4 -4.79 -7.58 28.26
N GLU A 5 -6.08 -7.27 28.01
CA GLU A 5 -6.69 -7.39 26.68
C GLU A 5 -6.06 -6.43 25.66
N GLU A 6 -5.67 -5.23 26.08
CA GLU A 6 -5.01 -4.25 25.20
C GLU A 6 -3.59 -4.69 24.83
N LEU A 7 -2.85 -5.28 25.77
CA LEU A 7 -1.52 -5.88 25.53
C LEU A 7 -1.58 -7.08 24.58
N GLU A 8 -2.52 -7.99 24.78
CA GLU A 8 -2.69 -9.18 23.94
C GLU A 8 -3.02 -8.81 22.48
N PHE A 9 -3.82 -7.75 22.29
CA PHE A 9 -4.15 -7.21 20.97
C PHE A 9 -2.94 -6.57 20.24
N VAL A 10 -2.04 -5.92 20.99
CA VAL A 10 -0.81 -5.33 20.43
C VAL A 10 0.16 -6.43 19.98
N GLU A 11 0.33 -7.49 20.78
CA GLU A 11 1.18 -8.63 20.42
C GLU A 11 0.65 -9.38 19.18
N GLU A 12 -0.67 -9.57 19.07
CA GLU A 12 -1.29 -10.20 17.91
C GLU A 12 -1.11 -9.34 16.63
N LEU A 13 -1.24 -8.02 16.75
CA LEU A 13 -1.01 -7.11 15.63
C LEU A 13 0.47 -7.05 15.21
N GLU A 14 1.40 -7.14 16.16
CA GLU A 14 2.84 -7.26 15.90
C GLU A 14 3.16 -8.53 15.11
N ALA A 15 2.53 -9.65 15.47
CA ALA A 15 2.69 -10.92 14.76
C ALA A 15 2.13 -10.87 13.32
N VAL A 16 1.04 -10.14 13.08
CA VAL A 16 0.45 -9.95 11.74
C VAL A 16 1.35 -9.11 10.81
N LEU A 17 2.22 -8.27 11.36
CA LEU A 17 3.15 -7.43 10.61
C LEU A 17 4.51 -8.09 10.35
N GLN A 18 4.78 -9.28 10.88
CA GLN A 18 6.01 -10.01 10.60
C GLN A 18 5.96 -10.66 9.21
N LEU A 19 6.53 -9.96 8.24
CA LEU A 19 6.76 -10.51 6.92
C LEU A 19 7.87 -11.56 6.96
N THR A 20 7.73 -12.63 6.17
CA THR A 20 8.81 -13.60 5.98
C THR A 20 10.06 -12.91 5.42
N PRO A 21 11.28 -13.33 5.79
CA PRO A 21 12.52 -12.69 5.34
C PRO A 21 12.62 -12.50 3.83
N GLU A 22 12.13 -13.46 3.05
CA GLU A 22 12.14 -13.42 1.59
C GLU A 22 11.25 -12.30 1.04
N VAL A 23 10.09 -12.07 1.66
CA VAL A 23 9.15 -11.01 1.26
C VAL A 23 9.71 -9.65 1.65
N GLN A 24 10.31 -9.53 2.83
CA GLN A 24 10.97 -8.30 3.26
C GLN A 24 12.12 -7.91 2.30
N LEU A 25 13.00 -8.85 1.96
CA LEU A 25 14.10 -8.64 1.02
C LEU A 25 13.60 -8.27 -0.38
N ALA A 26 12.52 -8.91 -0.84
CA ALA A 26 11.92 -8.57 -2.13
C ALA A 26 11.38 -7.13 -2.10
N ILE A 27 10.68 -6.73 -1.05
CA ILE A 27 10.16 -5.37 -0.89
C ILE A 27 11.29 -4.35 -0.88
N GLU A 28 12.38 -4.58 -0.13
CA GLU A 28 13.53 -3.67 -0.08
C GLU A 28 14.23 -3.51 -1.43
N GLN A 29 14.26 -4.55 -2.27
CA GLN A 29 14.85 -4.48 -3.61
C GLN A 29 14.04 -3.62 -4.58
N VAL A 30 12.70 -3.68 -4.53
CA VAL A 30 11.83 -2.85 -5.39
C VAL A 30 11.51 -1.49 -4.79
N PHE A 31 11.55 -1.37 -3.45
CA PHE A 31 11.29 -0.16 -2.68
C PHE A 31 12.36 0.03 -1.61
N PRO A 32 13.57 0.47 -2.00
CA PRO A 32 14.60 0.81 -1.02
C PRO A 32 14.15 2.04 -0.22
N SER A 33 13.68 1.84 1.00
CA SER A 33 13.34 2.94 1.90
C SER A 33 14.56 3.42 2.68
N GLN A 34 14.66 4.73 2.85
CA GLN A 34 15.65 5.40 3.68
C GLN A 34 15.00 6.03 4.92
N ASP A 35 13.69 5.85 5.13
CA ASP A 35 13.04 6.34 6.34
C ASP A 35 13.37 5.39 7.51
N PRO A 36 13.95 5.88 8.61
CA PRO A 36 14.24 5.06 9.78
C PRO A 36 13.02 4.33 10.34
N LEU A 37 11.81 4.87 10.10
CA LEU A 37 10.55 4.26 10.53
C LEU A 37 10.19 2.96 9.77
N ASP A 38 10.78 2.73 8.59
CA ASP A 38 10.47 1.58 7.74
C ASP A 38 11.38 0.38 8.01
N ARG A 39 12.32 0.51 8.96
CA ARG A 39 13.28 -0.55 9.28
C ARG A 39 12.62 -1.65 10.12
N ALA A 40 12.90 -2.90 9.79
CA ALA A 40 12.41 -4.06 10.56
C ALA A 40 12.92 -4.09 12.02
N ASP A 41 14.07 -3.44 12.29
CA ASP A 41 14.70 -3.32 13.61
C ASP A 41 14.42 -1.97 14.28
N PHE A 42 13.34 -1.27 13.90
CA PHE A 42 13.05 0.07 14.40
C PHE A 42 12.97 0.13 15.94
N ASN A 43 13.79 1.00 16.53
CA ASN A 43 13.79 1.27 17.96
C ASN A 43 13.29 2.69 18.25
N ALA A 44 12.11 2.80 18.85
CA ALA A 44 11.49 4.09 19.15
C ALA A 44 12.32 4.95 20.13
N VAL A 45 12.97 4.31 21.12
CA VAL A 45 13.77 5.02 22.12
C VAL A 45 15.01 5.62 21.47
N GLU A 46 15.75 4.83 20.68
CA GLU A 46 16.91 5.29 19.94
C GLU A 46 16.51 6.41 18.98
N TYR A 47 15.41 6.22 18.24
CA TYR A 47 14.91 7.23 17.31
C TYR A 47 14.57 8.55 18.00
N ILE A 48 13.84 8.52 19.13
CA ILE A 48 13.54 9.72 19.92
C ILE A 48 14.83 10.39 20.39
N ASN A 49 15.82 9.62 20.84
CA ASN A 49 17.12 10.16 21.25
C ASN A 49 17.91 10.77 20.08
N THR A 50 17.72 10.30 18.84
CA THR A 50 18.29 10.97 17.66
C THR A 50 17.61 12.31 17.37
N LEU A 51 16.32 12.43 17.64
CA LEU A 51 15.56 13.67 17.47
C LEU A 51 15.83 14.67 18.59
N PHE A 52 16.02 14.16 19.81
CA PHE A 52 16.19 14.96 21.03
C PHE A 52 17.43 14.53 21.84
N PRO A 53 18.65 14.78 21.33
CA PRO A 53 19.88 14.31 21.97
C PRO A 53 20.22 15.02 23.28
N THR A 54 19.64 16.22 23.52
CA THR A 54 19.85 17.01 24.73
C THR A 54 18.54 17.66 25.18
N GLU A 55 18.44 18.07 26.44
CA GLU A 55 17.24 18.76 26.95
C GLU A 55 16.90 20.04 26.16
N GLN A 56 17.91 20.76 25.65
CA GLN A 56 17.68 21.99 24.87
C GLN A 56 16.93 21.72 23.56
N SER A 57 17.06 20.53 22.98
CA SER A 57 16.33 20.16 21.77
C SER A 57 14.81 20.07 21.99
N LEU A 58 14.36 19.87 23.23
CA LEU A 58 12.94 19.85 23.61
C LEU A 58 12.25 21.21 23.38
N ALA A 59 13.01 22.30 23.30
CA ALA A 59 12.48 23.60 22.93
C ALA A 59 11.81 23.60 21.54
N ASN A 60 12.19 22.68 20.66
CA ASN A 60 11.66 22.54 19.30
C ASN A 60 10.64 21.40 19.15
N ILE A 61 10.12 20.86 20.26
CA ILE A 61 9.24 19.68 20.24
C ILE A 61 8.02 19.88 19.35
N ASP A 62 7.37 21.04 19.42
CA ASP A 62 6.18 21.34 18.61
C ASP A 62 6.48 21.31 17.10
N GLU A 63 7.66 21.77 16.69
CA GLU A 63 8.08 21.73 15.28
C GLU A 63 8.26 20.29 14.81
N VAL A 64 8.95 19.47 15.60
CA VAL A 64 9.19 18.05 15.30
C VAL A 64 7.87 17.28 15.24
N VAL A 65 6.97 17.50 16.21
CA VAL A 65 5.63 16.90 16.23
C VAL A 65 4.83 17.29 14.98
N ASN A 66 4.87 18.56 14.57
CA ASN A 66 4.19 19.02 13.36
C ASN A 66 4.78 18.38 12.10
N LYS A 67 6.10 18.20 12.02
CA LYS A 67 6.76 17.47 10.92
C LYS A 67 6.27 16.02 10.84
N ILE A 68 6.19 15.32 11.97
CA ILE A 68 5.68 13.94 12.03
C ILE A 68 4.20 13.88 11.60
N ARG A 69 3.36 14.80 12.10
CA ARG A 69 1.94 14.89 11.68
C ARG A 69 1.78 15.09 10.17
N LEU A 70 2.64 15.91 9.57
CA LEU A 70 2.65 16.10 8.11
C LEU A 70 3.08 14.84 7.36
N LYS A 71 4.08 14.10 7.86
CA LYS A 71 4.47 12.81 7.29
C LYS A 71 3.32 11.80 7.31
N ILE A 72 2.62 11.67 8.45
CA ILE A 72 1.46 10.77 8.57
C ILE A 72 0.38 11.13 7.53
N ARG A 73 0.00 12.40 7.43
CA ARG A 73 -1.00 12.84 6.45
C ARG A 73 -0.60 12.54 5.00
N ARG A 74 0.67 12.75 4.66
CA ARG A 74 1.19 12.41 3.31
C ARG A 74 1.16 10.91 3.07
N LEU A 75 1.49 10.09 4.07
CA LEU A 75 1.42 8.65 3.98
C LEU A 75 -0.04 8.19 3.76
N ASP A 76 -1.00 8.74 4.50
CA ASP A 76 -2.42 8.46 4.31
C ASP A 76 -2.91 8.82 2.90
N ASP A 77 -2.45 9.96 2.35
CA ASP A 77 -2.76 10.36 0.98
C ASP A 77 -2.15 9.43 -0.06
N ASN A 78 -0.92 8.96 0.17
CA ASN A 78 -0.25 7.97 -0.69
C ASN A 78 -1.00 6.64 -0.66
N ILE A 79 -1.35 6.14 0.52
CA ILE A 79 -2.16 4.91 0.70
C ILE A 79 -3.48 5.06 -0.06
N ARG A 80 -4.20 6.17 0.15
CA ARG A 80 -5.48 6.44 -0.54
C ARG A 80 -5.32 6.45 -2.05
N THR A 81 -4.25 7.04 -2.56
CA THR A 81 -3.94 7.09 -3.98
C THR A 81 -3.67 5.69 -4.54
N VAL A 82 -2.87 4.88 -3.85
CA VAL A 82 -2.57 3.49 -4.25
C VAL A 82 -3.84 2.63 -4.23
N VAL A 83 -4.64 2.69 -3.16
CA VAL A 83 -5.90 1.92 -3.05
C VAL A 83 -6.89 2.29 -4.15
N ARG A 84 -7.03 3.58 -4.48
CA ARG A 84 -7.87 4.03 -5.61
C ARG A 84 -7.30 3.61 -6.95
N GLY A 85 -5.98 3.69 -7.13
CA GLY A 85 -5.29 3.21 -8.34
C GLY A 85 -5.54 1.73 -8.57
N GLN A 86 -5.41 0.89 -7.54
CA GLN A 86 -5.71 -0.54 -7.61
C GLN A 86 -7.18 -0.81 -7.97
N THR A 87 -8.12 -0.04 -7.41
CA THR A 87 -9.55 -0.15 -7.74
C THR A 87 -9.83 0.20 -9.20
N ASN A 88 -9.22 1.28 -9.72
CA ASN A 88 -9.39 1.71 -11.10
C ASN A 88 -8.75 0.73 -12.09
N VAL A 89 -7.54 0.23 -11.82
CA VAL A 89 -6.88 -0.79 -12.67
C VAL A 89 -7.69 -2.10 -12.68
N GLY A 90 -8.31 -2.46 -11.56
CA GLY A 90 -9.23 -3.61 -11.48
C GLY A 90 -10.58 -3.38 -12.20
N GLN A 91 -11.04 -2.14 -12.37
CA GLN A 91 -12.21 -1.80 -13.19
C GLN A 91 -11.86 -1.72 -14.69
N ASP A 92 -10.72 -1.14 -15.04
CA ASP A 92 -10.24 -1.04 -16.41
C ASP A 92 -9.88 -2.42 -16.98
N GLY A 93 -9.26 -3.29 -16.17
CA GLY A 93 -9.01 -4.68 -16.53
C GLY A 93 -10.30 -5.47 -16.78
N ARG A 94 -11.35 -5.23 -15.97
CA ARG A 94 -12.69 -5.83 -16.14
C ARG A 94 -13.40 -5.30 -17.39
N GLN A 95 -13.46 -3.98 -17.58
CA GLN A 95 -14.05 -3.35 -18.76
C GLN A 95 -13.33 -3.75 -20.05
N ALA A 96 -12.00 -3.83 -20.05
CA ALA A 96 -11.22 -4.32 -21.17
C ALA A 96 -11.46 -5.82 -21.44
N GLY A 97 -11.68 -6.62 -20.40
CA GLY A 97 -12.19 -7.99 -20.51
C GLY A 97 -13.52 -8.03 -21.25
N ASP A 98 -14.53 -7.36 -20.72
CA ASP A 98 -15.90 -7.36 -21.24
C ASP A 98 -15.98 -6.84 -22.68
N SER A 99 -15.28 -5.76 -22.99
CA SER A 99 -15.22 -5.21 -24.35
C SER A 99 -14.60 -6.18 -25.36
N ARG A 100 -13.57 -6.96 -24.95
CA ARG A 100 -12.99 -8.01 -25.79
C ARG A 100 -13.95 -9.19 -26.00
N PHE A 101 -14.71 -9.58 -24.98
CA PHE A 101 -15.72 -10.64 -25.09
C PHE A 101 -16.86 -10.24 -26.01
N ILE A 102 -17.40 -9.03 -25.86
CA ILE A 102 -18.48 -8.50 -26.71
C ILE A 102 -18.02 -8.42 -28.17
N LYS A 103 -16.82 -7.88 -28.42
CA LYS A 103 -16.26 -7.77 -29.78
C LYS A 103 -16.01 -9.14 -30.42
N LYS A 104 -15.61 -10.15 -29.64
CA LYS A 104 -15.44 -11.54 -30.09
C LYS A 104 -16.80 -12.18 -30.42
N PHE A 105 -17.83 -11.92 -29.62
CA PHE A 105 -19.20 -12.37 -29.88
C PHE A 105 -19.76 -11.84 -31.21
N TYR A 106 -19.65 -10.54 -31.46
CA TYR A 106 -20.09 -9.94 -32.73
C TYR A 106 -19.30 -10.49 -33.93
N LYS A 107 -18.02 -10.80 -33.78
CA LYS A 107 -17.20 -11.38 -34.85
C LYS A 107 -17.59 -12.83 -35.17
N LEU A 108 -17.95 -13.63 -34.16
CA LEU A 108 -18.47 -14.99 -34.36
C LEU A 108 -19.89 -14.99 -34.94
N ALA A 109 -20.76 -14.06 -34.51
CA ALA A 109 -22.12 -13.94 -35.03
C ALA A 109 -22.17 -13.39 -36.47
N GLY A 110 -21.12 -12.69 -36.94
CA GLY A 110 -21.06 -12.08 -38.26
C GLY A 110 -20.53 -12.97 -39.40
N HIS A 111 -20.30 -14.27 -39.20
CA HIS A 111 -19.75 -15.16 -40.24
C HIS A 111 -20.76 -16.16 -40.85
N SER A 112 -22.06 -16.08 -40.54
CA SER A 112 -23.08 -16.96 -41.13
C SER A 112 -23.96 -16.23 -42.17
N GLY A 113 -23.35 -15.62 -43.18
CA GLY A 113 -24.11 -14.86 -44.18
C GLY A 113 -23.39 -14.58 -45.48
N HIS A 114 -22.63 -15.53 -46.04
CA HIS A 114 -22.28 -15.52 -47.47
C HIS A 114 -22.06 -16.95 -47.96
N SER A 115 -23.11 -17.57 -48.51
CA SER A 115 -22.99 -18.64 -49.51
C SER A 115 -24.32 -18.80 -50.27
N GLY A 116 -24.25 -18.63 -51.59
CA GLY A 116 -25.30 -18.96 -52.57
C GLY A 116 -26.38 -17.88 -52.72
N SER A 117 -26.69 -17.34 -53.90
CA SER A 117 -26.65 -17.97 -55.22
C SER A 117 -26.39 -16.94 -56.31
N ARG A 118 -25.47 -17.28 -57.22
CA ARG A 118 -25.53 -16.81 -58.61
C ARG A 118 -26.76 -17.44 -59.27
N LEU A 119 -27.56 -16.60 -59.92
CA LEU A 119 -28.20 -16.72 -61.23
C LEU A 119 -29.44 -15.81 -61.25
#